data_AF-A0A7R9ZPQ1-F1
#
_entry.id   AF-A0A7R9ZPQ1-F1
#
_cell.length_a   1.000
_cell.length_b   1.000
_cell.length_c   1.000
_cell.angle_alpha   90.00
_cell.angle_beta   90.00
_cell.angle_gamma   90.00
#
_symmetry.space_group_name_H-M   'P 1'
#
loop_
_entity.id
_entity.type
_entity.pdbx_description
1 polymer ?
#
loop_
_entity_poly.entity_id
_entity_poly.type
_entity_poly.pdbx_seq_one_letter_code
_entity_poly.pdbx_strand_id
1 'polypeptide(L)'
;IDPTRQGGEEVALIMELRDVPPSNEANAICKSLAEKVRGVVNQEHSLSVAEIVLLQPRTVPKTSSGKIARAWCRKAFLQNTLKIVYQKRFIDGKISGDDENDGVVMATAPKALDASGVAAIRALSHKEILKRLKTDVSKITALPPDSIDANAALVTILDSLSLSQFKGIVEGSYGARVADEFMFEESTNLKKLAEIIKGGKGGEATPGGTSGSSGAGGQDQGGIAGALGCPPGVVCCVIQ
;
A
#
# COMPACT_ATOMS: atom_id res chain seq x y z
N ILE A 1 11.91 1.45 15.78
CA ILE A 1 12.76 2.62 15.46
C ILE A 1 14.19 2.29 15.82
N ASP A 2 15.04 2.01 14.82
CA ASP A 2 16.47 1.83 15.07
C ASP A 2 17.18 3.19 15.07
N PRO A 3 17.66 3.67 16.24
CA PRO A 3 18.36 4.95 16.31
C PRO A 3 19.74 4.92 15.63
N THR A 4 20.24 3.74 15.26
CA THR A 4 21.55 3.56 14.61
C THR A 4 21.47 3.53 13.09
N ARG A 5 20.27 3.38 12.53
CA ARG A 5 20.04 3.39 11.08
C ARG A 5 20.04 4.83 10.56
N GLN A 6 21.19 5.28 10.04
CA GLN A 6 21.28 6.61 9.40
C GLN A 6 20.46 6.63 8.10
N GLY A 7 19.51 7.58 8.01
CA GLY A 7 18.87 7.97 6.75
C GLY A 7 17.48 7.36 6.44
N GLY A 8 16.82 6.69 7.39
CA GLY A 8 15.45 6.18 7.20
C GLY A 8 14.45 6.81 8.16
N GLU A 9 13.32 7.32 7.64
CA GLU A 9 12.15 7.61 8.46
C GLU A 9 11.38 6.31 8.72
N GLU A 10 11.18 5.95 9.99
CA GLU A 10 10.39 4.78 10.40
C GLU A 10 9.16 5.24 11.19
N VAL A 11 8.00 4.64 10.91
CA VAL A 11 6.76 4.92 11.63
C VAL A 11 6.53 3.89 12.73
N ALA A 12 6.33 4.38 13.95
CA ALA A 12 5.84 3.59 15.07
C ALA A 12 4.43 4.02 15.46
N LEU A 13 3.52 3.05 15.63
CA LEU A 13 2.17 3.27 16.11
C LEU A 13 2.09 2.91 17.61
N ILE A 14 1.73 3.89 18.43
CA ILE A 14 1.53 3.72 19.87
C ILE A 14 0.06 3.92 20.16
N MET A 15 -0.58 2.90 20.74
CA MET A 15 -2.01 2.93 21.04
C MET A 15 -2.31 2.28 22.39
N GLU A 16 -3.37 2.76 23.04
CA GLU A 16 -3.87 2.18 24.29
C GLU A 16 -4.90 1.11 24.00
N LEU A 17 -4.86 0.01 24.75
CA LEU A 17 -5.98 -0.90 24.82
C LEU A 17 -7.10 -0.27 25.66
N ARG A 18 -8.35 -0.59 25.32
CA ARG A 18 -9.49 -0.27 26.19
C ARG A 18 -9.48 -1.14 27.44
N ASP A 19 -9.30 -2.44 27.21
CA ASP A 19 -9.24 -3.49 28.23
C ASP A 19 -8.03 -4.38 27.93
N VAL A 20 -7.30 -4.77 28.97
CA VAL A 20 -6.16 -5.67 28.82
C VAL A 20 -6.68 -7.11 28.83
N PRO A 21 -6.43 -7.92 27.78
CA PRO A 21 -6.82 -9.32 27.77
C PRO A 21 -6.12 -10.10 28.90
N PRO A 22 -6.72 -11.22 29.37
CA PRO A 22 -6.12 -12.06 30.40
C PRO A 22 -4.76 -12.60 29.95
N SER A 23 -3.84 -12.76 30.91
CA SER A 23 -2.40 -12.98 30.63
C SER A 23 -2.11 -14.22 29.79
N ASN A 24 -2.95 -15.25 29.88
CA ASN A 24 -2.84 -16.49 29.12
C ASN A 24 -3.04 -16.30 27.60
N GLU A 25 -3.88 -15.35 27.19
CA GLU A 25 -4.26 -15.12 25.79
C GLU A 25 -3.81 -13.76 25.25
N ALA A 26 -3.29 -12.90 26.13
CA ALA A 26 -2.95 -11.52 25.82
C ALA A 26 -2.01 -11.40 24.61
N ASN A 27 -0.99 -12.25 24.52
CA ASN A 27 -0.04 -12.21 23.42
C ASN A 27 -0.70 -12.57 22.08
N ALA A 28 -1.44 -13.68 22.02
CA ALA A 28 -2.11 -14.13 20.79
C ALA A 28 -3.13 -13.10 20.27
N ILE A 29 -3.95 -12.55 21.17
CA ILE A 29 -4.95 -11.53 20.83
C ILE A 29 -4.26 -10.24 20.34
N CYS A 30 -3.25 -9.76 21.08
CA CYS A 30 -2.52 -8.54 20.73
C CYS A 30 -1.73 -8.68 19.43
N LYS A 31 -1.16 -9.86 19.16
CA LYS A 31 -0.48 -10.19 17.90
C LYS A 31 -1.44 -10.09 16.73
N SER A 32 -2.58 -10.78 16.81
CA SER A 32 -3.61 -10.73 15.76
C SER A 32 -4.12 -9.31 15.54
N LEU A 33 -4.32 -8.54 16.61
CA LEU A 33 -4.73 -7.13 16.53
C LEU A 33 -3.67 -6.27 15.83
N ALA A 34 -2.39 -6.40 16.21
CA ALA A 34 -1.30 -5.63 15.61
C ALA A 34 -1.15 -5.93 14.11
N GLU A 35 -1.25 -7.19 13.69
CA GLU A 35 -1.19 -7.57 12.28
C GLU A 35 -2.35 -6.99 11.47
N LYS A 36 -3.58 -7.04 12.01
CA LYS A 36 -4.76 -6.44 11.38
C LYS A 36 -4.61 -4.92 11.22
N VAL A 37 -4.22 -4.23 12.30
CA VAL A 37 -4.02 -2.77 12.29
C VAL A 37 -2.96 -2.39 11.26
N ARG A 38 -1.83 -3.11 11.23
CA ARG A 38 -0.77 -2.87 10.24
C ARG A 38 -1.29 -3.02 8.81
N GLY A 39 -2.07 -4.07 8.54
CA GLY A 39 -2.67 -4.32 7.24
C GLY A 39 -3.58 -3.17 6.79
N VAL A 40 -4.50 -2.74 7.65
CA VAL A 40 -5.43 -1.64 7.36
C VAL A 40 -4.71 -0.31 7.15
N VAL A 41 -3.75 0.03 8.02
CA VAL A 41 -2.96 1.28 7.87
C VAL A 41 -2.20 1.30 6.55
N ASN A 42 -1.59 0.19 6.17
CA ASN A 42 -0.89 0.10 4.90
C ASN A 42 -1.85 0.20 3.70
N GLN A 43 -3.03 -0.43 3.80
CA GLN A 43 -4.05 -0.42 2.75
C GLN A 43 -4.66 0.98 2.54
N GLU A 44 -5.07 1.65 3.61
CA GLU A 44 -5.77 2.94 3.54
C GLU A 44 -4.83 4.13 3.34
N HIS A 45 -3.59 4.05 3.85
CA HIS A 45 -2.68 5.19 3.89
C HIS A 45 -1.36 4.96 3.14
N SER A 46 -1.16 3.79 2.50
CA SER A 46 0.12 3.41 1.86
C SER A 46 1.33 3.59 2.79
N LEU A 47 1.13 3.43 4.10
CA LEU A 47 2.12 3.72 5.13
C LEU A 47 2.63 2.43 5.77
N SER A 48 3.92 2.14 5.60
CA SER A 48 4.56 1.02 6.30
C SER A 48 4.80 1.35 7.77
N VAL A 49 4.16 0.60 8.67
CA VAL A 49 4.36 0.71 10.11
C VAL A 49 5.47 -0.25 10.52
N ALA A 50 6.61 0.30 10.93
CA ALA A 50 7.77 -0.46 11.36
C ALA A 50 7.58 -1.09 12.75
N GLU A 51 6.73 -0.50 13.59
CA GLU A 51 6.56 -0.96 14.96
C GLU A 51 5.18 -0.61 15.53
N ILE A 52 4.55 -1.56 16.21
CA ILE A 52 3.29 -1.35 16.92
C ILE A 52 3.50 -1.63 18.40
N VAL A 53 3.07 -0.69 19.24
CA VAL A 53 3.15 -0.75 20.70
C VAL A 53 1.75 -0.57 21.28
N LEU A 54 1.28 -1.61 21.97
CA LEU A 54 0.00 -1.62 22.69
C LEU A 54 0.27 -1.36 24.17
N LEU A 55 -0.35 -0.31 24.70
CA LEU A 55 -0.18 0.14 26.08
C LEU A 55 -1.35 -0.26 26.96
N GLN A 56 -1.10 -0.26 28.27
CA GLN A 56 -2.15 -0.33 29.27
C GLN A 56 -3.12 0.86 29.12
N PRO A 57 -4.41 0.67 29.44
CA PRO A 57 -5.39 1.74 29.39
C PRO A 57 -4.96 2.94 30.25
N ARG A 58 -5.14 4.16 29.72
CA ARG A 58 -4.91 5.44 30.43
C ARG A 58 -3.44 5.68 30.84
N THR A 59 -2.48 5.12 30.12
CA THR A 59 -1.04 5.28 30.39
C THR A 59 -0.28 6.07 29.32
N VAL A 60 -0.91 6.40 28.19
CA VAL A 60 -0.29 7.22 27.15
C VAL A 60 -0.03 8.64 27.67
N PRO A 61 1.19 9.18 27.50
CA PRO A 61 1.50 10.55 27.91
C PRO A 61 0.55 11.57 27.28
N LYS A 62 -0.12 12.37 28.14
CA LYS A 62 -1.05 13.42 27.74
C LYS A 62 -0.61 14.78 28.27
N THR A 63 -0.98 15.85 27.56
CA THR A 63 -0.87 17.23 28.03
C THR A 63 -1.87 17.48 29.15
N SER A 64 -1.72 18.60 29.87
CA SER A 64 -2.72 19.06 30.86
C SER A 64 -4.14 19.22 30.28
N SER A 65 -4.26 19.45 28.98
CA SER A 65 -5.51 19.50 28.23
C SER A 65 -6.07 18.14 27.79
N GLY A 66 -5.42 17.03 28.17
CA GLY A 66 -5.87 15.67 27.85
C GLY A 66 -5.54 15.19 26.43
N LYS A 67 -4.86 15.99 25.61
CA LYS A 67 -4.41 15.58 24.27
C LYS A 67 -3.16 14.71 24.38
N ILE A 68 -2.97 13.80 23.43
CA ILE A 68 -1.74 12.97 23.36
C ILE A 68 -0.53 13.88 23.16
N ALA A 69 0.43 13.82 24.08
CA ALA A 69 1.67 14.58 24.02
C ALA A 69 2.69 13.80 23.16
N ARG A 70 2.63 13.97 21.84
CA ARG A 70 3.44 13.20 20.87
C ARG A 70 4.93 13.23 21.18
N ALA A 71 5.48 14.39 21.53
CA ALA A 71 6.89 14.54 21.89
C ALA A 71 7.27 13.71 23.13
N TRP A 72 6.39 13.67 24.14
CA TRP A 72 6.60 12.87 25.35
C TRP A 72 6.41 11.38 25.08
N CYS A 73 5.45 11.01 24.25
CA CYS A 73 5.29 9.62 23.79
C CYS A 73 6.54 9.13 23.07
N ARG A 74 7.09 9.93 22.13
CA ARG A 74 8.34 9.60 21.44
C ARG A 74 9.50 9.47 22.42
N LYS A 75 9.64 10.40 23.36
CA LYS A 75 10.69 10.33 24.40
C LYS A 75 10.54 9.06 25.25
N ALA A 76 9.33 8.77 25.73
CA ALA A 76 9.05 7.61 26.56
C ALA A 76 9.24 6.28 25.81
N PHE A 77 8.88 6.26 24.52
CA PHE A 77 9.15 5.13 23.64
C PHE A 77 10.66 4.88 23.49
N LEU A 78 11.45 5.91 23.16
CA LEU A 78 12.90 5.78 23.02
C LEU A 78 13.61 5.42 24.33
N GLN A 79 13.02 5.77 25.48
CA GLN A 79 13.54 5.47 26.81
C GLN A 79 12.99 4.16 27.39
N ASN A 80 12.14 3.44 26.67
CA ASN A 80 11.44 2.24 27.15
C ASN A 80 10.69 2.43 28.49
N THR A 81 10.09 3.60 28.71
CA THR A 81 9.36 3.92 29.96
C THR A 81 7.85 3.79 29.84
N LEU A 82 7.34 3.38 28.68
CA LEU A 82 5.92 3.15 28.45
C LEU A 82 5.40 1.89 29.17
N LYS A 83 4.13 1.89 29.57
CA LYS A 83 3.45 0.73 30.17
C LYS A 83 2.96 -0.22 29.09
N ILE A 84 3.89 -0.96 28.50
CA ILE A 84 3.65 -1.83 27.35
C ILE A 84 2.95 -3.12 27.78
N VAL A 85 1.89 -3.49 27.07
CA VAL A 85 1.22 -4.80 27.13
C VAL A 85 1.78 -5.71 26.04
N TYR A 86 1.97 -5.17 24.84
CA TYR A 86 2.49 -5.90 23.70
C TYR A 86 3.26 -4.97 22.77
N GLN A 87 4.35 -5.45 22.19
CA GLN A 87 5.18 -4.72 21.24
C GLN A 87 5.65 -5.67 20.15
N LYS A 88 5.51 -5.27 18.89
CA LYS A 88 6.04 -6.01 17.76
C LYS A 88 6.69 -5.06 16.77
N ARG A 89 7.92 -5.37 16.42
CA ARG A 89 8.64 -4.74 15.31
C ARG A 89 8.46 -5.57 14.04
N PHE A 90 8.23 -4.87 12.94
CA PHE A 90 8.10 -5.42 11.60
C PHE A 90 9.31 -4.93 10.79
N ILE A 91 10.22 -5.86 10.48
CA ILE A 91 11.38 -5.57 9.64
C ILE A 91 10.95 -5.87 8.21
N ASP A 92 10.75 -4.84 7.40
CA ASP A 92 10.58 -5.01 5.97
C ASP A 92 11.89 -5.59 5.41
N GLY A 93 11.85 -6.87 5.01
CA GLY A 93 12.97 -7.56 4.34
C GLY A 93 13.82 -8.52 5.17
N LYS A 94 13.51 -8.81 6.44
CA LYS A 94 14.18 -9.90 7.19
C LYS A 94 13.17 -10.75 7.95
N ILE A 95 12.93 -11.96 7.43
CA ILE A 95 12.33 -13.05 8.21
C ILE A 95 13.39 -13.46 9.23
N SER A 96 13.38 -12.82 10.40
CA SER A 96 13.96 -13.45 11.59
C SER A 96 12.97 -14.54 11.99
N GLY A 97 13.35 -15.76 11.65
CA GLY A 97 12.63 -16.98 11.97
C GLY A 97 12.91 -17.37 13.41
N ASP A 98 11.99 -17.00 14.28
CA ASP A 98 11.95 -17.42 15.67
C ASP A 98 10.55 -17.09 16.20
N ASP A 99 9.58 -17.96 15.85
CA ASP A 99 8.63 -18.56 16.79
C ASP A 99 7.66 -19.48 16.04
N GLU A 100 7.58 -20.71 16.53
CA GLU A 100 6.89 -21.84 15.93
C GLU A 100 5.36 -21.72 15.97
N ASN A 101 4.75 -22.17 14.86
CA ASN A 101 3.48 -22.89 14.75
C ASN A 101 2.29 -22.49 15.66
N ASP A 102 1.36 -21.70 15.11
CA ASP A 102 -0.03 -22.19 15.02
C ASP A 102 -0.78 -21.52 13.85
N GLY A 103 -1.53 -22.32 13.11
CA GLY A 103 -2.05 -21.98 11.80
C GLY A 103 -3.26 -21.06 11.84
N VAL A 104 -3.16 -19.89 11.20
CA VAL A 104 -4.29 -19.21 10.58
C VAL A 104 -3.87 -18.63 9.22
N VAL A 105 -4.64 -19.02 8.23
CA VAL A 105 -4.54 -18.73 6.80
C VAL A 105 -4.26 -17.25 6.43
N MET A 106 -3.04 -17.04 5.92
CA MET A 106 -2.65 -16.16 4.80
C MET A 106 -3.51 -14.93 4.51
N ALA A 107 -3.08 -13.77 5.01
CA ALA A 107 -3.14 -12.51 4.26
C ALA A 107 -1.70 -12.11 3.92
N THR A 108 -1.09 -12.86 3.01
CA THR A 108 0.23 -12.52 2.46
C THR A 108 0.09 -11.23 1.66
N ALA A 109 0.85 -10.20 2.05
CA ALA A 109 1.29 -9.18 1.11
C ALA A 109 1.81 -9.89 -0.15
N PRO A 110 1.51 -9.42 -1.37
CA PRO A 110 1.82 -10.17 -2.58
C PRO A 110 3.34 -10.31 -2.71
N LYS A 111 3.84 -11.48 -2.31
CA LYS A 111 5.18 -11.93 -2.64
C LYS A 111 5.20 -12.03 -4.15
N ALA A 112 6.09 -11.27 -4.81
CA ALA A 112 6.28 -11.38 -6.26
C ALA A 112 6.39 -12.87 -6.61
N LEU A 113 5.47 -13.36 -7.43
CA LEU A 113 5.43 -14.77 -7.77
C LEU A 113 6.73 -15.14 -8.49
N ASP A 114 7.28 -16.30 -8.16
CA ASP A 114 8.34 -16.89 -8.97
C ASP A 114 7.79 -17.29 -10.35
N ALA A 115 8.68 -17.60 -11.29
CA ALA A 115 8.30 -17.97 -12.65
C ALA A 115 7.31 -19.17 -12.70
N SER A 116 7.34 -20.04 -11.69
CA SER A 116 6.44 -21.18 -11.51
C SER A 116 5.04 -20.73 -11.08
N GLY A 117 4.93 -19.79 -10.14
CA GLY A 117 3.67 -19.21 -9.69
C GLY A 117 2.97 -18.41 -10.79
N VAL A 118 3.73 -17.67 -11.59
CA VAL A 118 3.19 -16.94 -12.75
C VAL A 118 2.64 -17.92 -13.80
N ALA A 119 3.33 -19.02 -14.08
CA ALA A 119 2.85 -20.05 -15.01
C ALA A 119 1.55 -20.72 -14.52
N ALA A 120 1.45 -20.99 -13.20
CA ALA A 120 0.24 -21.56 -12.61
C ALA A 120 -0.97 -20.62 -12.73
N ILE A 121 -0.77 -19.30 -12.58
CA ILE A 121 -1.84 -18.31 -12.77
C ILE A 121 -2.25 -18.19 -14.24
N ARG A 122 -1.29 -18.23 -15.16
CA ARG A 122 -1.56 -18.22 -16.62
C ARG A 122 -2.34 -19.46 -17.09
N ALA A 123 -2.18 -20.59 -16.41
CA ALA A 123 -2.93 -21.82 -16.66
C ALA A 123 -4.38 -21.77 -16.16
N LEU A 124 -4.76 -20.77 -15.35
CA LEU A 124 -6.13 -20.63 -14.86
C LEU A 124 -7.08 -20.23 -15.98
N SER A 125 -8.36 -20.60 -15.81
CA SER A 125 -9.41 -20.15 -16.71
C SER A 125 -9.57 -18.63 -16.68
N HIS A 126 -9.97 -18.03 -17.80
CA HIS A 126 -10.22 -16.59 -17.90
C HIS A 126 -11.23 -16.09 -16.84
N LYS A 127 -12.24 -16.91 -16.51
CA LYS A 127 -13.24 -16.60 -15.48
C LYS A 127 -12.64 -16.55 -14.08
N GLU A 128 -11.67 -17.41 -13.79
CA GLU A 128 -11.01 -17.47 -12.49
C GLU A 128 -10.04 -16.30 -12.28
N ILE A 129 -9.33 -15.90 -13.33
CA ILE A 129 -8.47 -14.69 -13.32
C ILE A 129 -9.33 -13.45 -13.07
N LEU A 130 -10.46 -13.30 -13.79
CA LEU A 130 -11.40 -12.20 -13.57
C LEU A 130 -11.95 -12.17 -12.13
N LYS A 131 -12.29 -13.32 -11.56
CA LYS A 131 -12.77 -13.41 -10.18
C LYS A 131 -11.71 -12.95 -9.17
N ARG A 132 -10.45 -13.32 -9.39
CA ARG A 132 -9.32 -12.89 -8.56
C ARG A 132 -9.06 -11.39 -8.70
N LEU A 133 -9.02 -10.87 -9.92
CA LEU A 133 -8.87 -9.43 -10.16
C LEU A 133 -9.98 -8.61 -9.50
N LYS A 134 -11.25 -9.04 -9.60
CA LYS A 134 -12.37 -8.39 -8.89
C LYS A 134 -12.19 -8.40 -7.37
N THR A 135 -11.68 -9.51 -6.84
CA THR A 135 -11.41 -9.65 -5.40
C THR A 135 -10.30 -8.70 -4.96
N ASP A 136 -9.27 -8.51 -5.79
CA ASP A 136 -8.17 -7.59 -5.48
C ASP A 136 -8.61 -6.13 -5.58
N VAL A 137 -9.41 -5.77 -6.59
CA VAL A 137 -10.04 -4.44 -6.68
C VAL A 137 -10.96 -4.18 -5.48
N SER A 138 -11.77 -5.18 -5.09
CA SER A 138 -12.66 -5.09 -3.92
C SER A 138 -11.88 -4.84 -2.63
N LYS A 139 -10.72 -5.48 -2.45
CA LYS A 139 -9.85 -5.19 -1.30
C LYS A 139 -9.36 -3.75 -1.34
N ILE A 140 -8.86 -3.26 -2.48
CA ILE A 140 -8.29 -1.90 -2.57
C ILE A 140 -9.36 -0.83 -2.34
N THR A 141 -10.54 -1.00 -2.93
CA THR A 141 -11.63 0.00 -2.90
C THR A 141 -12.59 -0.15 -1.73
N ALA A 142 -12.48 -1.24 -0.96
CA ALA A 142 -13.47 -1.65 0.03
C ALA A 142 -14.91 -1.79 -0.52
N LEU A 143 -15.09 -1.85 -1.85
CA LEU A 143 -16.38 -2.07 -2.50
C LEU A 143 -16.68 -3.57 -2.60
N PRO A 144 -17.95 -4.01 -2.49
CA PRO A 144 -18.28 -5.41 -2.64
C PRO A 144 -17.96 -5.91 -4.06
N PRO A 145 -17.46 -7.15 -4.21
CA PRO A 145 -17.04 -7.70 -5.50
C PRO A 145 -18.18 -7.77 -6.54
N ASP A 146 -19.43 -7.77 -6.07
CA ASP A 146 -20.63 -7.81 -6.91
C ASP A 146 -20.99 -6.46 -7.53
N SER A 147 -20.55 -5.33 -6.95
CA SER A 147 -20.79 -3.99 -7.50
C SER A 147 -19.74 -3.54 -8.52
N ILE A 148 -18.67 -4.32 -8.71
CA ILE A 148 -17.58 -3.99 -9.64
C ILE A 148 -17.93 -4.51 -11.04
N ASP A 149 -18.20 -3.59 -11.97
CA ASP A 149 -18.35 -3.90 -13.38
C ASP A 149 -16.98 -4.20 -14.02
N ALA A 150 -16.86 -5.36 -14.65
CA ALA A 150 -15.63 -5.77 -15.32
C ALA A 150 -15.42 -5.10 -16.69
N ASN A 151 -16.44 -4.44 -17.24
CA ASN A 151 -16.37 -3.73 -18.52
C ASN A 151 -16.06 -2.24 -18.36
N ALA A 152 -16.35 -1.67 -17.19
CA ALA A 152 -16.08 -0.28 -16.90
C ALA A 152 -14.57 0.00 -16.89
N ALA A 153 -14.20 1.22 -17.25
CA ALA A 153 -12.82 1.65 -17.27
C ALA A 153 -12.23 1.65 -15.86
N LEU A 154 -10.99 1.20 -15.68
CA LEU A 154 -10.35 1.15 -14.36
C LEU A 154 -10.29 2.54 -13.73
N VAL A 155 -10.03 3.58 -14.52
CA VAL A 155 -10.03 4.99 -14.09
C VAL A 155 -11.38 5.49 -13.56
N THR A 156 -12.49 4.83 -13.87
CA THR A 156 -13.81 5.16 -13.33
C THR A 156 -14.08 4.46 -12.00
N ILE A 157 -13.43 3.31 -11.77
CA ILE A 157 -13.62 2.48 -10.58
C ILE A 157 -12.61 2.82 -9.48
N LEU A 158 -11.42 3.26 -9.87
CA LEU A 158 -10.25 3.44 -9.01
C LEU A 158 -9.74 4.89 -9.10
N ASP A 159 -9.34 5.46 -7.95
CA ASP A 159 -8.57 6.70 -7.93
C ASP A 159 -7.11 6.47 -8.37
N SER A 160 -6.35 7.56 -8.61
CA SER A 160 -4.97 7.46 -9.12
C SER A 160 -4.02 6.70 -8.19
N LEU A 161 -4.27 6.73 -6.87
CA LEU A 161 -3.47 6.01 -5.88
C LEU A 161 -3.79 4.52 -5.91
N SER A 162 -5.07 4.17 -5.88
CA SER A 162 -5.60 2.82 -5.94
C SER A 162 -5.23 2.13 -7.26
N LEU A 163 -5.21 2.87 -8.37
CA LEU A 163 -4.68 2.41 -9.66
C LEU A 163 -3.21 2.01 -9.56
N SER A 164 -2.39 2.86 -8.93
CA SER A 164 -0.95 2.61 -8.75
C SER A 164 -0.70 1.39 -7.85
N GLN A 165 -1.49 1.25 -6.77
CA GLN A 165 -1.45 0.07 -5.89
C GLN A 165 -1.89 -1.19 -6.63
N PHE A 166 -2.97 -1.11 -7.40
CA PHE A 166 -3.50 -2.24 -8.18
C PHE A 166 -2.50 -2.68 -9.26
N LYS A 167 -1.83 -1.75 -9.93
CA LYS A 167 -0.73 -2.05 -10.85
C LYS A 167 0.35 -2.89 -10.17
N GLY A 168 0.81 -2.47 -8.98
CA GLY A 168 1.80 -3.21 -8.21
C GLY A 168 1.36 -4.64 -7.89
N ILE A 169 0.07 -4.83 -7.56
CA ILE A 169 -0.52 -6.17 -7.34
C ILE A 169 -0.55 -6.99 -8.62
N VAL A 170 -0.89 -6.38 -9.77
CA VAL A 170 -0.90 -7.06 -11.08
C VAL A 170 0.50 -7.52 -11.47
N GLU A 171 1.50 -6.64 -11.34
CA GLU A 171 2.88 -6.97 -11.68
C GLU A 171 3.47 -8.03 -10.74
N GLY A 172 3.23 -7.91 -9.43
CA GLY A 172 3.76 -8.82 -8.42
C GLY A 172 3.03 -10.16 -8.36
N SER A 173 1.69 -10.13 -8.35
CA SER A 173 0.85 -11.32 -8.14
C SER A 173 0.44 -12.02 -9.42
N TYR A 174 0.56 -11.40 -10.58
CA TYR A 174 0.16 -12.03 -11.85
C TYR A 174 1.31 -12.10 -12.86
N GLY A 175 2.45 -11.47 -12.56
CA GLY A 175 3.61 -11.45 -13.44
C GLY A 175 3.32 -10.81 -14.81
N ALA A 176 2.33 -9.92 -14.87
CA ALA A 176 1.98 -9.15 -16.05
C ALA A 176 2.62 -7.77 -15.91
N ARG A 177 3.63 -7.48 -16.73
CA ARG A 177 4.22 -6.15 -16.82
C ARG A 177 3.27 -5.26 -17.62
N VAL A 178 2.76 -4.21 -16.99
CA VAL A 178 1.79 -3.31 -17.58
C VAL A 178 2.39 -1.91 -17.59
N ALA A 179 2.35 -1.23 -18.72
CA ALA A 179 2.79 0.16 -18.80
C ALA A 179 1.88 1.06 -17.95
N ASP A 180 2.42 2.16 -17.42
CA ASP A 180 1.62 3.07 -16.62
C ASP A 180 0.49 3.67 -17.46
N GLU A 181 0.79 4.08 -18.69
CA GLU A 181 -0.15 4.66 -19.65
C GLU A 181 -1.37 3.76 -19.85
N PHE A 182 -1.15 2.45 -20.01
CA PHE A 182 -2.20 1.47 -20.19
C PHE A 182 -3.16 1.43 -19.00
N MET A 183 -2.68 1.62 -17.76
CA MET A 183 -3.54 1.61 -16.57
C MET A 183 -4.45 2.86 -16.48
N PHE A 184 -4.01 3.97 -17.07
CA PHE A 184 -4.74 5.25 -17.06
C PHE A 184 -5.59 5.48 -18.31
N GLU A 185 -5.60 4.57 -19.28
CA GLU A 185 -6.47 4.67 -20.44
C GLU A 185 -7.95 4.42 -20.09
N GLU A 186 -8.86 5.23 -20.65
CA GLU A 186 -10.31 5.03 -20.57
C GLU A 186 -10.76 3.71 -21.21
N SER A 187 -9.92 3.11 -22.04
CA SER A 187 -10.19 1.86 -22.72
C SER A 187 -9.89 0.63 -21.85
N THR A 188 -9.17 0.81 -20.73
CA THR A 188 -8.64 -0.31 -19.94
C THR A 188 -9.64 -0.80 -18.91
N ASN A 189 -9.94 -2.09 -18.95
CA ASN A 189 -10.90 -2.75 -18.08
C ASN A 189 -10.36 -4.09 -17.56
N LEU A 190 -11.06 -4.71 -16.60
CA LEU A 190 -10.62 -5.97 -15.99
C LEU A 190 -10.56 -7.14 -16.99
N LYS A 191 -11.38 -7.11 -18.05
CA LYS A 191 -11.34 -8.13 -19.12
C LYS A 191 -10.05 -8.05 -19.93
N LYS A 192 -9.69 -6.86 -20.43
CA LYS A 192 -8.43 -6.65 -21.16
C LYS A 192 -7.23 -7.04 -20.31
N LEU A 193 -7.27 -6.71 -19.01
CA LEU A 193 -6.21 -7.10 -18.09
C LEU A 193 -6.10 -8.62 -17.92
N ALA A 194 -7.24 -9.33 -17.83
CA ALA A 194 -7.25 -10.79 -17.77
C ALA A 194 -6.73 -11.43 -19.07
N GLU A 195 -6.99 -10.83 -20.24
CA GLU A 195 -6.43 -11.26 -21.52
C GLU A 195 -4.91 -11.09 -21.57
N ILE A 196 -4.39 -9.95 -21.11
CA ILE A 196 -2.95 -9.67 -21.03
C ILE A 196 -2.25 -10.66 -20.10
N ILE A 197 -2.82 -10.91 -18.92
CA ILE A 197 -2.29 -11.87 -17.96
C ILE A 197 -2.20 -13.26 -18.59
N LYS A 198 -3.25 -13.70 -19.30
CA LYS A 198 -3.28 -15.01 -19.96
C LYS A 198 -2.33 -15.09 -21.17
N GLY A 199 -2.22 -14.02 -21.94
CA GLY A 199 -1.37 -13.93 -23.14
C GLY A 199 0.12 -13.82 -22.85
N GLY A 200 0.50 -13.44 -21.62
CA GLY A 200 1.90 -13.39 -21.17
C GLY A 200 2.75 -12.31 -21.84
N LYS A 201 2.18 -11.51 -22.74
CA LYS A 201 2.81 -10.34 -23.35
C LYS A 201 2.45 -9.13 -22.51
N GLY A 202 3.46 -8.50 -21.89
CA GLY A 202 3.29 -7.14 -21.39
C GLY A 202 2.79 -6.26 -22.54
N GLY A 203 1.83 -5.38 -22.26
CA GLY A 203 1.08 -4.66 -23.28
C GLY A 203 1.96 -3.84 -24.22
N GLU A 204 2.43 -4.46 -25.30
CA GLU A 204 2.83 -3.74 -26.50
C GLU A 204 1.54 -3.44 -27.27
N ALA A 205 1.15 -2.17 -27.23
CA ALA A 205 0.16 -1.62 -28.14
C ALA A 205 0.55 -2.00 -29.57
N THR A 206 -0.32 -2.75 -30.25
CA THR A 206 -0.18 -3.00 -31.69
C THR A 206 -0.56 -1.70 -32.42
N PRO A 207 0.32 -1.08 -33.22
CA PRO A 207 -0.03 0.11 -33.97
C PRO A 207 -0.82 -0.30 -35.22
N GLY A 208 -2.14 -0.23 -35.14
CA GLY A 208 -3.02 -0.33 -36.30
C GLY A 208 -3.38 1.07 -36.81
N GLY A 209 -2.67 1.54 -37.83
CA GLY A 209 -2.90 2.85 -38.44
C GLY A 209 -4.04 2.90 -39.43
N THR A 210 -4.57 4.11 -39.66
CA THR A 210 -4.87 4.63 -41.00
C THR A 210 -5.00 6.17 -40.97
N SER A 211 -4.12 6.83 -41.74
CA SER A 211 -4.30 8.06 -42.57
C SER A 211 -5.39 9.10 -42.19
N GLY A 212 -5.13 10.42 -42.14
CA GLY A 212 -3.94 11.17 -42.54
C GLY A 212 -4.14 12.71 -42.51
N SER A 213 -3.12 13.38 -43.06
CA SER A 213 -2.99 14.80 -43.48
C SER A 213 -2.55 15.88 -42.47
N SER A 214 -1.25 16.18 -42.54
CA SER A 214 -0.63 17.46 -42.95
C SER A 214 -0.92 18.79 -42.21
N GLY A 215 0.18 19.42 -41.77
CA GLY A 215 0.31 20.86 -41.44
C GLY A 215 1.31 21.09 -40.31
N ALA A 216 2.63 21.06 -40.55
CA ALA A 216 3.48 22.20 -40.91
C ALA A 216 3.70 23.24 -39.80
N GLY A 217 4.92 23.25 -39.24
CA GLY A 217 5.68 24.47 -38.92
C GLY A 217 5.64 25.02 -37.50
N GLY A 218 6.82 25.17 -36.88
CA GLY A 218 7.04 26.09 -35.76
C GLY A 218 8.05 25.63 -34.72
N GLN A 219 9.33 25.95 -34.92
CA GLN A 219 10.32 26.03 -33.85
C GLN A 219 9.94 27.17 -32.90
N ASP A 220 10.05 26.98 -31.58
CA ASP A 220 10.71 28.00 -30.74
C ASP A 220 11.20 27.43 -29.40
N GLN A 221 12.32 27.99 -28.94
CA GLN A 221 13.03 27.72 -27.70
C GLN A 221 12.33 28.41 -26.52
N GLY A 222 12.40 27.86 -25.31
CA GLY A 222 11.94 28.59 -24.12
C GLY A 222 12.02 27.77 -22.83
N GLY A 223 13.02 28.06 -22.02
CA GLY A 223 13.35 27.33 -20.80
C GLY A 223 12.40 27.53 -19.61
N ILE A 224 12.72 26.72 -18.61
CA ILE A 224 12.26 26.68 -17.23
C ILE A 224 12.19 28.07 -16.54
N ALA A 225 10.98 28.54 -16.20
CA ALA A 225 10.65 29.39 -15.05
C ALA A 225 9.32 30.12 -15.33
N GLY A 226 8.21 29.68 -14.71
CA GLY A 226 6.98 30.46 -14.83
C GLY A 226 5.66 29.81 -14.38
N ALA A 227 5.66 28.68 -13.65
CA ALA A 227 4.40 27.97 -13.35
C ALA A 227 4.17 27.65 -11.86
N LEU A 228 4.85 28.33 -10.92
CA LEU A 228 4.52 28.24 -9.50
C LEU A 228 4.41 29.65 -8.92
N GLY A 229 3.19 30.20 -8.97
CA GLY A 229 2.84 31.44 -8.29
C GLY A 229 2.89 31.25 -6.77
N CYS A 230 3.97 31.70 -6.15
CA CYS A 230 3.97 31.98 -4.72
C CYS A 230 3.35 33.38 -4.48
N PRO A 231 2.34 33.52 -3.61
CA PRO A 231 1.82 34.83 -3.24
C PRO A 231 2.87 35.62 -2.44
N PRO A 232 2.95 36.96 -2.62
CA PRO A 232 3.91 37.80 -1.91
C PRO A 232 3.54 37.86 -0.42
N GLY A 233 4.43 37.36 0.46
CA GLY A 233 4.30 37.53 1.91
C GLY A 233 4.73 36.36 2.80
N VAL A 234 5.11 35.20 2.24
CA VAL A 234 5.53 34.03 3.06
C VAL A 234 7.04 33.86 3.01
N VAL A 235 7.71 34.25 4.09
CA VAL A 235 9.13 33.95 4.31
C VAL A 235 9.21 32.55 4.93
N CYS A 236 9.56 31.53 4.14
CA CYS A 236 9.88 30.20 4.68
C CYS A 236 11.29 30.24 5.28
N CYS A 237 11.39 30.42 6.60
CA CYS A 237 12.60 30.12 7.35
C CYS A 237 12.82 28.60 7.36
N VAL A 238 13.77 28.13 6.56
CA VAL A 238 14.39 26.81 6.73
C VAL A 238 15.44 26.96 7.83
N ILE A 239 15.19 26.37 8.99
CA ILE A 239 16.19 26.26 10.06
C ILE A 239 17.07 25.05 9.72
N GLN A 240 18.37 25.30 9.52
CA GLN A 240 19.43 24.29 9.48
C GLN A 240 19.70 23.71 10.87
#